data_AF-A0AAD4L7U1-F1
#
_entry.id   AF-A0AAD4L7U1-F1
#
_cell.length_a   1.000
_cell.length_b   1.000
_cell.length_c   1.000
_cell.angle_alpha   90.00
_cell.angle_beta   90.00
_cell.angle_gamma   90.00
#
_symmetry.space_group_name_H-M   'P 1'
#
loop_
_entity.id
_entity.type
_entity.pdbx_description
1 polymer ?
#
loop_
_entity_poly.entity_id
_entity_poly.type
_entity_poly.pdbx_seq_one_letter_code
_entity_poly.pdbx_strand_id
1 'polypeptide(L)' 'LSTPNETHGMYQISRSYQNNRHLASIIPLAEVCRSVQLFPAFGPVAPRQWQGPTV' A
#
# COMPACT_ATOMS: atom_id res chain seq x y z
N LEU A 1 -3.49 23.14 9.37
CA LEU A 1 -4.09 22.19 8.40
C LEU A 1 -3.12 22.05 7.23
N SER A 2 -2.25 21.04 7.23
CA SER A 2 -1.50 20.71 6.02
C SER A 2 -2.38 19.80 5.19
N THR A 3 -3.00 20.34 4.15
CA THR A 3 -3.65 19.52 3.12
C THR A 3 -2.61 18.52 2.59
N PRO A 4 -2.96 17.22 2.48
CA PRO A 4 -2.07 16.27 1.83
C PRO A 4 -1.73 16.81 0.44
N ASN A 5 -0.45 16.78 0.07
CA ASN A 5 -0.01 17.19 -1.26
C ASN A 5 -0.84 16.42 -2.32
N GLU A 6 -1.34 17.08 -3.36
CA GLU A 6 -2.15 16.44 -4.41
C GLU A 6 -1.43 15.27 -5.09
N THR A 7 -0.10 15.21 -4.99
CA THR A 7 0.74 14.09 -5.45
C THR A 7 1.08 13.09 -4.35
N HIS A 8 0.28 13.00 -3.28
CA HIS A 8 0.55 12.19 -2.08
C HIS A 8 0.81 10.69 -2.38
N GLY A 9 0.44 10.18 -3.56
CA GLY A 9 0.71 8.80 -3.94
C GLY A 9 0.06 7.80 -2.98
N MET A 10 -1.19 8.03 -2.58
CA MET A 10 -1.86 7.15 -1.62
C MET A 10 -2.45 5.97 -2.39
N TYR A 11 -1.82 4.83 -2.22
CA TYR A 11 -2.16 3.57 -2.88
C TYR A 11 -3.08 2.74 -1.99
N GLN A 12 -4.10 2.11 -2.58
CA GLN A 12 -4.90 1.12 -1.86
C GLN A 12 -4.27 -0.26 -2.04
N ILE A 13 -3.81 -0.87 -0.94
CA ILE A 13 -3.34 -2.25 -0.94
C ILE A 13 -4.54 -3.16 -0.70
N SER A 14 -4.80 -4.08 -1.63
CA SER A 14 -5.80 -5.14 -1.50
C SER A 14 -5.14 -6.51 -1.49
N ARG A 15 -5.83 -7.49 -0.90
CA ARG A 15 -5.39 -8.89 -0.90
C ARG A 15 -5.44 -9.47 -2.32
N SER A 16 -4.47 -10.31 -2.65
CA SER A 16 -4.48 -11.07 -3.91
C SER A 16 -5.19 -12.41 -3.70
N TYR A 17 -6.05 -12.79 -4.64
CA TYR A 17 -6.77 -14.06 -4.64
C TYR A 17 -6.52 -14.82 -5.93
N GLN A 18 -6.30 -16.12 -5.82
CA GLN A 18 -6.21 -17.04 -6.96
C GLN A 18 -7.07 -18.27 -6.67
N ASN A 19 -7.95 -18.65 -7.61
CA ASN A 19 -8.89 -19.77 -7.44
C ASN A 19 -9.70 -19.70 -6.13
N ASN A 20 -10.21 -18.49 -5.82
CA ASN A 20 -10.97 -18.20 -4.61
C ASN A 20 -10.21 -18.47 -3.29
N ARG A 21 -8.87 -18.52 -3.33
CA ARG A 21 -8.00 -18.65 -2.16
C ARG A 21 -7.07 -17.46 -2.06
N HIS A 22 -6.77 -17.07 -0.82
CA HIS A 22 -5.84 -15.98 -0.56
C HIS A 22 -4.42 -16.41 -0.96
N LEU A 23 -3.74 -15.59 -1.76
CA LEU A 23 -2.36 -15.84 -2.15
C LEU A 23 -1.43 -15.23 -1.08
N ALA A 24 -0.95 -16.08 -0.18
CA ALA A 24 -0.02 -15.69 0.89
C ALA A 24 0.97 -16.83 1.19
N SER A 25 2.13 -16.47 1.72
CA SER A 25 3.17 -17.40 2.18
C SER A 25 3.60 -17.04 3.61
N ILE A 26 3.86 -18.04 4.44
CA ILE A 26 4.50 -17.88 5.74
C ILE A 26 5.98 -18.24 5.55
N ILE A 27 6.88 -17.32 5.87
CA ILE A 27 8.33 -17.54 5.78
C ILE A 27 8.99 -17.38 7.16
N PRO A 28 10.08 -18.09 7.46
CA PRO A 28 10.89 -17.84 8.64
C PRO A 28 11.46 -16.43 8.64
N LEU A 29 11.58 -15.82 9.82
CA LEU A 29 12.13 -14.46 9.95
C LEU A 29 13.58 -14.38 9.43
N ALA A 30 14.37 -15.45 9.58
CA ALA A 30 15.74 -15.53 9.10
C ALA A 30 15.87 -15.42 7.56
N GLU A 31 14.78 -15.66 6.82
CA GLU A 31 14.76 -15.54 5.36
C GLU A 31 14.45 -14.10 4.88
N VAL A 32 14.12 -13.17 5.79
CA VAL A 32 13.94 -11.76 5.46
C VAL A 32 15.30 -11.09 5.32
N CYS A 33 15.82 -10.99 4.10
CA CYS A 33 17.16 -10.45 3.86
C CYS A 33 17.27 -8.92 4.00
N ARG A 34 16.26 -8.18 3.54
CA ARG A 34 16.23 -6.70 3.52
C ARG A 34 14.83 -6.16 3.36
N SER A 35 14.59 -4.97 3.90
CA SER A 35 13.44 -4.14 3.54
C SER A 35 13.75 -3.31 2.30
N VAL A 36 12.73 -3.02 1.51
CA VAL A 36 12.80 -2.09 0.38
C VAL A 36 11.56 -1.21 0.37
N GLN A 37 11.73 0.05 -0.03
CA GLN A 37 10.61 0.93 -0.32
C GLN A 37 10.33 0.85 -1.82
N LEU A 38 9.16 0.33 -2.18
CA LEU A 38 8.74 0.19 -3.57
C LEU A 38 7.54 1.08 -3.81
N PHE A 39 7.49 1.69 -5.00
CA PHE A 39 6.27 2.28 -5.51
C PHE A 39 5.43 1.18 -6.17
N PRO A 40 4.14 1.05 -5.82
CA PRO A 40 3.27 0.14 -6.52
C PRO A 40 3.21 0.48 -8.01
N ALA A 41 3.18 -0.56 -8.86
CA ALA A 41 3.04 -0.36 -10.30
C ALA A 41 1.65 0.14 -10.71
N PHE A 42 0.68 0.06 -9.80
CA PHE A 42 -0.66 0.63 -9.97
C PHE A 42 -0.71 2.07 -9.47
N GLY A 43 -1.63 2.87 -10.02
CA GLY A 43 -1.78 4.27 -9.67
C GLY A 43 -2.36 4.51 -8.26
N PRO A 44 -2.29 5.76 -7.77
CA PRO A 44 -2.94 6.14 -6.51
C PRO A 44 -4.45 5.94 -6.62
N VAL A 45 -5.06 5.48 -5.53
CA VAL A 45 -6.50 5.18 -5.46
C VAL A 45 -7.26 6.21 -4.62
N ALA A 46 -6.60 6.86 -3.66
CA ALA A 46 -7.27 7.84 -2.83
C ALA A 46 -7.72 9.07 -3.66
N PRO A 47 -8.94 9.60 -3.43
CA PRO A 47 -9.39 10.83 -4.08
C PRO A 47 -8.46 12.00 -3.76
N ARG A 48 -8.18 12.86 -4.75
CA ARG A 48 -7.27 14.01 -4.60
C ARG A 48 -7.69 14.98 -3.50
N GLN A 49 -9.00 15.11 -3.28
CA GLN A 49 -9.59 15.98 -2.26
C GLN A 49 -9.53 15.39 -0.85
N TRP A 50 -8.93 14.21 -0.67
CA TRP A 50 -8.82 13.59 0.64
C TRP A 50 -7.95 14.45 1.56
N GLN A 51 -8.53 14.83 2.69
CA GLN A 51 -7.85 15.51 3.78
C GLN A 51 -7.63 14.47 4.87
N GLY A 52 -6.37 14.25 5.26
CA GLY A 52 -6.04 13.29 6.30
C GLY A 52 -6.74 13.63 7.63
N PRO A 53 -6.85 12.65 8.55
CA PRO A 53 -7.43 12.93 9.86
C PRO A 53 -6.63 14.04 10.54
N THR A 54 -7.32 15.08 11.02
CA THR A 54 -6.71 16.12 11.86
C THR A 54 -6.22 15.46 13.14
N VAL A 55 -4.91 15.51 13.38
CA VAL A 55 -4.30 15.18 14.68
C VAL A 55 -4.36 16.42 15.57
#